data_AF-A0A524LAF0-F1
#
_entry.id   AF-A0A524LAF0-F1
#
_cell.length_a   1.000
_cell.length_b   1.000
_cell.length_c   1.000
_cell.angle_alpha   90.00
_cell.angle_beta   90.00
_cell.angle_gamma   90.00
#
_symmetry.space_group_name_H-M   'P 1'
#
loop_
_entity.id
_entity.type
_entity.pdbx_description
1 polymer ?
#
loop_
_entity_poly.entity_id
_entity_poly.type
_entity_poly.pdbx_seq_one_letter_code
_entity_poly.pdbx_strand_id
1 'polypeptide(L)'
;MLHASPLRSVALLVGLTLIADPAGAVSFSLSASSPSVPGVGAADVLTPGPGGTVIVAFTAMSLGLMPGDDIDALSFGAFQGNEPYFSVDASSTGAAGSGLLAESTAGQQAGDIYKDPFPVNLPGSNVLVANQDSLGLLPALGPGVSTSLLLDDIDALDMDLPSLADPNGDGIPDIPIYFSLTPTSPTLMMIGAGPGDILVNVPFSLPMIAVSTMMMGLTPSDDVDALL
;
A
#
# COMPACT_ATOMS: atom_id res chain seq x y z
N MET A 1 15.48 4.88 45.08
CA MET A 1 16.09 4.73 43.75
C MET A 1 15.31 3.66 42.99
N LEU A 2 14.34 4.08 42.20
CA LEU A 2 13.54 3.18 41.35
C LEU A 2 14.30 2.99 40.04
N HIS A 3 14.77 1.77 39.81
CA HIS A 3 15.37 1.35 38.54
C HIS A 3 14.25 1.21 37.52
N ALA A 4 14.23 2.07 36.51
CA ALA A 4 13.39 1.91 35.34
C ALA A 4 13.96 0.78 34.48
N SER A 5 13.21 -0.31 34.32
CA SER A 5 13.51 -1.35 33.34
C SER A 5 13.26 -0.81 31.92
N PRO A 6 14.15 -1.06 30.95
CA PRO A 6 13.87 -0.73 29.56
C PRO A 6 12.79 -1.67 29.03
N LEU A 7 11.69 -1.09 28.55
CA LEU A 7 10.71 -1.79 27.72
C LEU A 7 11.45 -2.33 26.50
N ARG A 8 11.58 -3.65 26.42
CA ARG A 8 11.97 -4.33 25.19
C ARG A 8 10.75 -4.24 24.26
N SER A 9 10.85 -3.50 23.16
CA SER A 9 9.93 -3.64 22.05
C SER A 9 9.94 -5.09 21.60
N VAL A 10 8.87 -5.81 21.92
CA VAL A 10 8.53 -7.06 21.27
C VAL A 10 7.91 -6.63 19.96
N ALA A 11 8.67 -6.73 18.87
CA ALA A 11 8.07 -6.69 17.54
C ALA A 11 7.06 -7.85 17.50
N LEU A 12 5.78 -7.52 17.59
CA LEU A 12 4.69 -8.45 17.41
C LEU A 12 4.68 -8.75 15.91
N LEU A 13 5.48 -9.72 15.50
CA LEU A 13 5.29 -10.41 14.23
C LEU A 13 3.99 -11.19 14.41
N VAL A 14 2.85 -10.52 14.22
CA VAL A 14 1.55 -11.18 14.06
C VAL A 14 1.80 -12.12 12.91
N GLY A 15 1.78 -13.41 13.23
CA GLY A 15 1.90 -14.47 12.25
C GLY A 15 0.67 -14.43 11.38
N LEU A 16 0.67 -13.54 10.40
CA LEU A 16 -0.09 -13.67 9.18
C LEU A 16 0.47 -14.93 8.54
N THR A 17 -0.06 -16.08 8.98
CA THR A 17 -0.02 -17.30 8.18
C THR A 17 -1.02 -17.03 7.07
N LEU A 18 -0.67 -16.11 6.16
CA LEU A 18 -1.05 -16.26 4.77
C LEU A 18 -0.78 -17.72 4.50
N ILE A 19 -1.82 -18.47 4.18
CA ILE A 19 -1.65 -19.81 3.65
C ILE A 19 -0.81 -19.56 2.42
N ALA A 20 0.51 -19.65 2.59
CA ALA A 20 1.46 -19.61 1.52
C ALA A 20 1.01 -20.79 0.68
N ASP A 21 0.27 -20.49 -0.39
CA ASP A 21 0.31 -21.37 -1.52
C ASP A 21 1.82 -21.56 -1.76
N PRO A 22 2.34 -22.79 -1.72
CA PRO A 22 3.75 -23.01 -2.02
C PRO A 22 4.14 -22.50 -3.42
N ALA A 23 3.18 -22.01 -4.23
CA ALA A 23 3.36 -21.27 -5.47
C ALA A 23 2.94 -19.78 -5.46
N GLY A 24 2.31 -19.24 -4.41
CA GLY A 24 1.85 -17.85 -4.35
C GLY A 24 2.91 -16.94 -3.75
N ALA A 25 3.74 -16.31 -4.59
CA ALA A 25 4.71 -15.34 -4.08
C ALA A 25 4.01 -13.99 -3.88
N VAL A 26 4.04 -13.54 -2.64
CA VAL A 26 3.62 -12.19 -2.24
C VAL A 26 4.79 -11.25 -2.46
N SER A 27 4.49 -10.03 -2.91
CA SER A 27 5.46 -8.94 -2.95
C SER A 27 5.10 -7.88 -1.92
N PHE A 28 6.13 -7.26 -1.36
CA PHE A 28 5.97 -6.26 -0.30
C PHE A 28 7.11 -5.25 -0.34
N SER A 29 6.87 -4.04 0.18
CA SER A 29 7.91 -3.11 0.62
C SER A 29 8.06 -3.19 2.15
N LEU A 30 9.08 -2.57 2.70
CA LEU A 30 9.23 -2.41 4.15
C LEU A 30 9.30 -0.94 4.47
N SER A 31 8.58 -0.48 5.50
CA SER A 31 8.70 0.90 5.93
C SER A 31 10.14 1.28 6.27
N ALA A 32 10.49 2.55 6.09
CA ALA A 32 11.83 3.07 6.37
C ALA A 32 12.30 2.86 7.83
N SER A 33 11.36 2.57 8.73
CA SER A 33 11.65 2.28 10.14
C SER A 33 11.93 0.80 10.44
N SER A 34 11.76 -0.10 9.47
CA SER A 34 11.91 -1.54 9.66
C SER A 34 13.38 -1.94 9.91
N PRO A 35 13.71 -2.55 11.06
CA PRO A 35 15.08 -2.98 11.37
C PRO A 35 15.46 -4.30 10.66
N SER A 36 14.57 -4.84 9.84
CA SER A 36 14.46 -6.28 9.59
C SER A 36 15.38 -6.80 8.49
N VAL A 37 15.85 -5.96 7.56
CA VAL A 37 16.70 -6.38 6.44
C VAL A 37 17.80 -5.34 6.16
N PRO A 38 19.04 -5.54 6.66
CA PRO A 38 20.14 -4.63 6.38
C PRO A 38 20.44 -4.52 4.89
N GLY A 39 20.57 -3.27 4.39
CA GLY A 39 20.98 -2.99 3.01
C GLY A 39 19.84 -2.88 2.00
N VAL A 40 18.59 -2.87 2.46
CA VAL A 40 17.40 -2.66 1.62
C VAL A 40 16.81 -1.28 1.92
N GLY A 41 16.40 -0.56 0.87
CA GLY A 41 15.67 0.70 0.96
C GLY A 41 14.18 0.49 1.20
N ALA A 42 13.50 1.51 1.74
CA ALA A 42 12.07 1.44 2.03
C ALA A 42 11.21 1.31 0.76
N ALA A 43 11.65 1.96 -0.31
CA ALA A 43 11.06 1.86 -1.64
C ALA A 43 11.60 0.71 -2.52
N ASP A 44 12.33 -0.26 -1.96
CA ASP A 44 12.65 -1.49 -2.70
C ASP A 44 11.48 -2.47 -2.61
N VAL A 45 11.21 -3.17 -3.72
CA VAL A 45 10.19 -4.22 -3.77
C VAL A 45 10.85 -5.56 -3.52
N LEU A 46 10.30 -6.30 -2.56
CA LEU A 46 10.89 -7.51 -2.01
C LEU A 46 10.03 -8.72 -2.32
N THR A 47 10.70 -9.87 -2.49
CA THR A 47 10.05 -11.16 -2.65
C THR A 47 10.74 -12.23 -1.80
N PRO A 48 10.01 -13.24 -1.29
CA PRO A 48 10.59 -14.37 -0.61
C PRO A 48 11.54 -15.16 -1.53
N GLY A 49 12.76 -15.41 -1.03
CA GLY A 49 13.76 -16.26 -1.67
C GLY A 49 13.89 -17.65 -1.01
N PRO A 50 14.69 -18.54 -1.62
CA PRO A 50 14.91 -19.90 -1.11
C PRO A 50 15.44 -19.89 0.34
N GLY A 51 14.84 -20.73 1.20
CA GLY A 51 15.27 -20.84 2.60
C GLY A 51 14.88 -19.66 3.49
N GLY A 52 13.90 -18.85 3.07
CA GLY A 52 13.40 -17.71 3.84
C GLY A 52 14.26 -16.46 3.75
N THR A 53 15.18 -16.39 2.78
CA THR A 53 15.89 -15.16 2.45
C THR A 53 14.94 -14.15 1.82
N VAL A 54 15.30 -12.87 1.82
CA VAL A 54 14.60 -11.82 1.05
C VAL A 54 15.42 -11.47 -0.17
N ILE A 55 14.77 -11.34 -1.33
CA ILE A 55 15.38 -10.92 -2.59
C ILE A 55 14.78 -9.57 -2.98
N VAL A 56 15.62 -8.63 -3.40
CA VAL A 56 15.16 -7.38 -4.02
C VAL A 56 14.77 -7.68 -5.46
N ALA A 57 13.48 -7.59 -5.75
CA ALA A 57 12.94 -7.78 -7.10
C ALA A 57 13.09 -6.51 -7.93
N PHE A 58 12.72 -5.35 -7.34
CA PHE A 58 12.93 -4.04 -7.93
C PHE A 58 13.60 -3.12 -6.93
N THR A 59 14.59 -2.37 -7.38
CA THR A 59 15.19 -1.31 -6.58
C THR A 59 14.34 -0.05 -6.70
N ALA A 60 14.37 0.81 -5.68
CA ALA A 60 13.76 2.15 -5.77
C ALA A 60 14.20 2.89 -7.05
N MET A 61 15.48 2.79 -7.41
CA MET A 61 16.02 3.42 -8.62
C MET A 61 15.43 2.86 -9.92
N SER A 62 15.17 1.56 -10.02
CA SER A 62 14.56 0.96 -11.22
C SER A 62 13.08 1.32 -11.37
N LEU A 63 12.45 1.78 -10.29
CA LEU A 63 11.10 2.36 -10.29
C LEU A 63 11.09 3.88 -10.54
N GLY A 64 12.27 4.52 -10.65
CA GLY A 64 12.39 5.96 -10.82
C GLY A 64 12.31 6.77 -9.51
N LEU A 65 12.43 6.10 -8.37
CA LEU A 65 12.31 6.68 -7.04
C LEU A 65 13.64 7.21 -6.51
N MET A 66 13.54 8.20 -5.64
CA MET A 66 14.63 8.90 -4.98
C MET A 66 14.99 8.23 -3.65
N PRO A 67 16.24 8.40 -3.17
CA PRO A 67 16.59 8.01 -1.81
C PRO A 67 15.69 8.71 -0.78
N GLY A 68 15.07 7.92 0.09
CA GLY A 68 14.13 8.40 1.11
C GLY A 68 12.65 8.32 0.72
N ASP A 69 12.33 7.88 -0.50
CA ASP A 69 10.98 7.42 -0.80
C ASP A 69 10.66 6.14 -0.04
N ASP A 70 9.38 5.95 0.25
CA ASP A 70 8.81 4.79 0.92
C ASP A 70 7.51 4.42 0.19
N ILE A 71 7.41 3.15 -0.26
CA ILE A 71 6.26 2.66 -1.02
C ILE A 71 5.18 2.27 -0.01
N ASP A 72 4.03 2.92 -0.09
CA ASP A 72 2.88 2.61 0.77
C ASP A 72 1.96 1.58 0.15
N ALA A 73 1.72 1.62 -1.16
CA ALA A 73 0.92 0.63 -1.88
C ALA A 73 1.63 0.13 -3.14
N LEU A 74 1.36 -1.10 -3.58
CA LEU A 74 2.03 -1.73 -4.71
C LEU A 74 1.05 -2.57 -5.55
N SER A 75 1.16 -2.51 -6.88
CA SER A 75 0.47 -3.42 -7.81
C SER A 75 1.26 -3.63 -9.12
N PHE A 76 1.49 -4.88 -9.52
CA PHE A 76 2.04 -5.31 -10.83
C PHE A 76 0.95 -5.53 -11.89
N GLY A 77 -0.31 -5.28 -11.53
CA GLY A 77 -1.50 -5.64 -12.29
C GLY A 77 -2.19 -4.47 -13.00
N ALA A 78 -3.00 -4.80 -14.00
CA ALA A 78 -3.53 -3.84 -14.98
C ALA A 78 -4.64 -2.93 -14.43
N PHE A 79 -4.27 -1.72 -14.00
CA PHE A 79 -5.15 -0.54 -14.00
C PHE A 79 -5.74 -0.22 -15.41
N GLN A 80 -5.30 -0.91 -16.46
CA GLN A 80 -5.78 -0.70 -17.84
C GLN A 80 -7.21 -1.19 -18.05
N GLY A 81 -8.17 -0.35 -17.66
CA GLY A 81 -9.61 -0.53 -17.92
C GLY A 81 -10.41 -1.16 -16.79
N ASN A 82 -9.76 -1.46 -15.66
CA ASN A 82 -10.41 -1.92 -14.44
C ASN A 82 -10.38 -0.84 -13.35
N GLU A 83 -11.42 -0.87 -12.54
CA GLU A 83 -11.61 -0.06 -11.34
C GLU A 83 -10.62 -0.51 -10.25
N PRO A 84 -9.78 0.39 -9.72
CA PRO A 84 -8.80 -0.01 -8.73
C PRO A 84 -9.46 -0.38 -7.42
N TYR A 85 -8.97 -1.45 -6.81
CA TYR A 85 -9.22 -1.72 -5.42
C TYR A 85 -8.09 -1.11 -4.60
N PHE A 86 -8.44 -0.49 -3.49
CA PHE A 86 -7.44 0.15 -2.63
C PHE A 86 -7.84 0.10 -1.16
N SER A 87 -6.85 0.19 -0.28
CA SER A 87 -7.02 0.48 1.15
C SER A 87 -6.33 1.80 1.50
N VAL A 88 -6.63 2.35 2.66
CA VAL A 88 -6.14 3.66 3.12
C VAL A 88 -5.82 3.62 4.60
N ASP A 89 -5.02 4.58 5.05
CA ASP A 89 -4.60 4.64 6.44
C ASP A 89 -5.74 5.03 7.41
N ALA A 90 -5.50 4.84 8.70
CA ALA A 90 -6.42 5.23 9.75
C ALA A 90 -6.63 6.76 9.90
N SER A 91 -5.88 7.59 9.17
CA SER A 91 -6.01 9.05 9.19
C SER A 91 -6.84 9.59 8.02
N SER A 92 -7.07 8.75 7.01
CA SER A 92 -7.80 9.07 5.79
C SER A 92 -9.27 9.34 6.06
N THR A 93 -9.79 10.34 5.36
CA THR A 93 -11.12 10.91 5.63
C THR A 93 -12.12 10.65 4.51
N GLY A 94 -11.65 10.56 3.26
CA GLY A 94 -12.50 10.40 2.08
C GLY A 94 -13.27 11.66 1.70
N ALA A 95 -13.65 11.76 0.43
CA ALA A 95 -14.47 12.85 -0.07
C ALA A 95 -15.94 12.72 0.37
N ALA A 96 -16.66 13.84 0.38
CA ALA A 96 -18.09 13.86 0.68
C ALA A 96 -18.90 12.89 -0.20
N GLY A 97 -19.65 11.99 0.43
CA GLY A 97 -20.48 10.99 -0.26
C GLY A 97 -19.79 9.66 -0.58
N SER A 98 -18.48 9.54 -0.33
CA SER A 98 -17.75 8.29 -0.50
C SER A 98 -18.12 7.24 0.55
N GLY A 99 -17.90 5.97 0.21
CA GLY A 99 -17.87 4.87 1.16
C GLY A 99 -16.78 5.08 2.22
N LEU A 100 -15.61 5.57 1.80
CA LEU A 100 -14.53 5.90 2.72
C LEU A 100 -14.94 6.91 3.81
N LEU A 101 -15.67 7.97 3.48
CA LEU A 101 -16.14 8.92 4.48
C LEU A 101 -17.11 8.29 5.50
N ALA A 102 -17.91 7.31 5.06
CA ALA A 102 -18.82 6.60 5.96
C ALA A 102 -18.03 5.77 6.99
N GLU A 103 -17.00 5.05 6.56
CA GLU A 103 -16.15 4.25 7.45
C GLU A 103 -15.20 5.10 8.29
N SER A 104 -14.66 6.19 7.75
CA SER A 104 -13.79 7.12 8.50
C SER A 104 -14.54 7.79 9.65
N THR A 105 -15.83 8.08 9.48
CA THR A 105 -16.70 8.58 10.56
C THR A 105 -16.90 7.54 11.68
N ALA A 106 -16.78 6.24 11.35
CA ALA A 106 -16.77 5.15 12.32
C ALA A 106 -15.36 4.83 12.85
N GLY A 107 -14.31 5.38 12.25
CA GLY A 107 -12.92 5.05 12.56
C GLY A 107 -12.58 3.61 12.17
N GLN A 108 -13.06 3.15 11.01
CA GLN A 108 -12.91 1.78 10.49
C GLN A 108 -12.24 1.71 9.11
N GLN A 109 -11.74 2.83 8.62
CA GLN A 109 -11.29 2.90 7.24
C GLN A 109 -10.00 2.12 6.95
N ALA A 110 -9.15 1.90 7.97
CA ALA A 110 -7.90 1.17 7.83
C ALA A 110 -8.15 -0.34 7.69
N GLY A 111 -7.52 -0.95 6.70
CA GLY A 111 -7.72 -2.37 6.38
C GLY A 111 -9.04 -2.70 5.65
N ASP A 112 -9.90 -1.71 5.38
CA ASP A 112 -11.06 -1.85 4.51
C ASP A 112 -10.64 -1.73 3.03
N ILE A 113 -11.31 -2.46 2.14
CA ILE A 113 -11.08 -2.42 0.70
C ILE A 113 -12.18 -1.64 0.01
N TYR A 114 -11.77 -0.56 -0.64
CA TYR A 114 -12.61 0.31 -1.44
C TYR A 114 -12.39 0.06 -2.92
N LYS A 115 -13.33 0.54 -3.72
CA LYS A 115 -13.27 0.52 -5.16
C LYS A 115 -13.88 1.78 -5.73
N ASP A 116 -13.25 2.38 -6.73
CA ASP A 116 -13.87 3.49 -7.46
C ASP A 116 -14.59 3.00 -8.73
N PRO A 117 -15.92 3.20 -8.86
CA PRO A 117 -16.69 2.81 -10.02
C PRO A 117 -16.34 3.65 -11.28
N PHE A 118 -15.45 3.12 -12.11
CA PHE A 118 -15.18 3.59 -13.47
C PHE A 118 -16.39 3.37 -14.39
N PRO A 119 -16.72 4.31 -15.30
CA PRO A 119 -16.02 5.54 -15.66
C PRO A 119 -16.43 6.77 -14.84
N VAL A 120 -17.13 6.60 -13.71
CA VAL A 120 -17.71 7.71 -12.94
C VAL A 120 -16.71 8.17 -11.88
N ASN A 121 -15.60 8.77 -12.33
CA ASN A 121 -14.57 9.40 -11.49
C ASN A 121 -15.10 10.72 -10.90
N LEU A 122 -16.18 10.66 -10.14
CA LEU A 122 -16.75 11.80 -9.44
C LEU A 122 -16.25 11.80 -8.00
N PRO A 123 -15.83 12.93 -7.42
CA PRO A 123 -15.50 12.99 -6.01
C PRO A 123 -16.61 12.34 -5.17
N GLY A 124 -16.23 11.39 -4.32
CA GLY A 124 -17.18 10.62 -3.50
C GLY A 124 -17.71 9.34 -4.14
N SER A 125 -17.16 8.86 -5.26
CA SER A 125 -17.65 7.66 -5.95
C SER A 125 -17.21 6.34 -5.32
N ASN A 126 -16.11 6.32 -4.56
CA ASN A 126 -15.62 5.05 -4.01
C ASN A 126 -16.67 4.37 -3.10
N VAL A 127 -16.69 3.04 -3.17
CA VAL A 127 -17.60 2.18 -2.41
C VAL A 127 -16.80 1.16 -1.62
N LEU A 128 -17.25 0.86 -0.40
CA LEU A 128 -16.71 -0.26 0.38
C LEU A 128 -17.06 -1.58 -0.30
N VAL A 129 -16.06 -2.40 -0.58
CA VAL A 129 -16.21 -3.73 -1.20
C VAL A 129 -16.02 -4.84 -0.18
N ALA A 130 -15.01 -4.71 0.68
CA ALA A 130 -14.74 -5.67 1.73
C ALA A 130 -14.34 -4.92 3.00
N ASN A 131 -14.93 -5.28 4.12
CA ASN A 131 -14.56 -4.72 5.41
C ASN A 131 -13.46 -5.59 6.06
N GLN A 132 -12.65 -4.98 6.92
CA GLN A 132 -11.59 -5.61 7.71
C GLN A 132 -12.05 -6.90 8.43
N ASP A 133 -13.32 -6.98 8.86
CA ASP A 133 -13.89 -8.18 9.50
C ASP A 133 -13.93 -9.40 8.56
N SER A 134 -14.25 -9.17 7.30
CA SER A 134 -14.35 -10.19 6.26
C SER A 134 -12.97 -10.70 5.83
N LEU A 135 -11.94 -9.90 6.07
CA LEU A 135 -10.53 -10.23 5.85
C LEU A 135 -9.88 -10.90 7.07
N GLY A 136 -10.58 -10.94 8.21
CA GLY A 136 -10.07 -11.50 9.46
C GLY A 136 -9.02 -10.63 10.16
N LEU A 137 -8.96 -9.34 9.81
CA LEU A 137 -8.13 -8.34 10.48
C LEU A 137 -8.69 -8.03 11.87
N LEU A 138 -7.81 -7.61 12.77
CA LEU A 138 -8.17 -7.33 14.16
C LEU A 138 -8.17 -5.82 14.46
N PRO A 139 -9.11 -5.36 15.29
CA PRO A 139 -10.32 -6.06 15.73
C PRO A 139 -11.29 -6.31 14.56
N ALA A 140 -11.95 -7.47 14.54
CA ALA A 140 -13.02 -7.72 13.57
C ALA A 140 -14.26 -6.90 13.96
N LEU A 141 -14.49 -5.80 13.27
CA LEU A 141 -15.60 -4.88 13.48
C LEU A 141 -16.47 -4.85 12.23
N GLY A 142 -17.79 -5.03 12.37
CA GLY A 142 -18.66 -4.89 11.20
C GLY A 142 -18.78 -3.43 10.75
N PRO A 143 -19.17 -3.16 9.48
CA PRO A 143 -19.28 -1.80 8.94
C PRO A 143 -20.08 -0.84 9.81
N GLY A 144 -19.57 0.38 10.00
CA GLY A 144 -20.24 1.46 10.75
C GLY A 144 -20.27 1.32 12.28
N VAL A 145 -19.62 0.31 12.86
CA VAL A 145 -19.41 0.14 14.31
C VAL A 145 -18.26 1.02 14.82
N SER A 146 -18.55 2.11 15.54
CA SER A 146 -17.48 3.00 15.97
C SER A 146 -16.43 2.33 16.88
N THR A 147 -15.15 2.64 16.64
CA THR A 147 -14.03 2.18 17.48
C THR A 147 -13.02 3.29 17.78
N SER A 148 -12.21 3.07 18.80
CA SER A 148 -11.01 3.88 19.10
C SER A 148 -9.77 3.01 19.27
N LEU A 149 -9.90 1.72 18.94
CA LEU A 149 -8.81 0.76 18.97
C LEU A 149 -7.89 1.00 17.78
N LEU A 150 -6.63 0.65 17.95
CA LEU A 150 -5.72 0.51 16.82
C LEU A 150 -6.24 -0.61 15.93
N LEU A 151 -6.32 -0.33 14.63
CA LEU A 151 -6.69 -1.27 13.60
C LEU A 151 -5.42 -1.88 13.01
N ASP A 152 -5.53 -3.12 12.53
CA ASP A 152 -4.51 -3.68 11.64
C ASP A 152 -4.57 -2.94 10.29
N ASP A 153 -3.40 -2.56 9.78
CA ASP A 153 -3.27 -1.87 8.50
C ASP A 153 -2.79 -2.83 7.40
N ILE A 154 -3.16 -2.54 6.15
CA ILE A 154 -2.68 -3.28 4.98
C ILE A 154 -1.73 -2.37 4.21
N ASP A 155 -0.42 -2.55 4.42
CA ASP A 155 0.62 -1.84 3.67
C ASP A 155 1.13 -2.69 2.49
N ALA A 156 1.28 -2.06 1.32
CA ALA A 156 2.06 -2.49 0.15
C ALA A 156 1.87 -3.95 -0.29
N LEU A 157 0.65 -4.47 -0.17
CA LEU A 157 0.35 -5.85 -0.50
C LEU A 157 -0.06 -6.00 -1.97
N ASP A 158 0.76 -6.73 -2.73
CA ASP A 158 0.33 -7.34 -3.99
C ASP A 158 0.42 -8.86 -3.92
N MET A 159 -0.62 -9.53 -4.42
CA MET A 159 -0.68 -10.99 -4.56
C MET A 159 -0.04 -11.50 -5.86
N ASP A 160 0.35 -10.59 -6.76
CA ASP A 160 1.02 -10.91 -8.01
C ASP A 160 2.55 -11.03 -7.87
N LEU A 161 3.12 -11.82 -8.77
CA LEU A 161 4.57 -12.07 -8.80
C LEU A 161 5.31 -10.91 -9.46
N PRO A 162 6.49 -10.49 -8.94
CA PRO A 162 7.34 -9.53 -9.63
C PRO A 162 7.75 -10.00 -11.02
N SER A 163 7.80 -11.33 -11.26
CA SER A 163 8.09 -11.91 -12.57
C SER A 163 7.00 -11.65 -13.62
N LEU A 164 5.81 -11.18 -13.22
CA LEU A 164 4.84 -10.63 -14.17
C LEU A 164 5.34 -9.29 -14.73
N ALA A 165 5.92 -8.48 -13.85
CA ALA A 165 6.49 -7.19 -14.20
C ALA A 165 7.87 -7.28 -14.85
N ASP A 166 8.67 -8.29 -14.51
CA ASP A 166 9.99 -8.56 -15.09
C ASP A 166 10.17 -10.07 -15.38
N PRO A 167 9.61 -10.56 -16.51
CA PRO A 167 9.78 -11.95 -16.93
C PRO A 167 11.22 -12.35 -17.23
N ASN A 168 12.12 -11.39 -17.47
CA ASN A 168 13.48 -11.65 -17.92
C ASN A 168 14.50 -11.66 -16.74
N GLY A 169 14.12 -11.10 -15.60
CA GLY A 169 14.85 -11.11 -14.33
C GLY A 169 16.03 -10.14 -14.29
N ASP A 170 16.01 -9.05 -15.06
CA ASP A 170 17.07 -8.03 -15.07
C ASP A 170 16.88 -6.92 -14.03
N GLY A 171 15.77 -6.95 -13.28
CA GLY A 171 15.41 -5.97 -12.24
C GLY A 171 14.83 -4.66 -12.79
N ILE A 172 14.50 -4.63 -14.09
CA ILE A 172 13.85 -3.50 -14.76
C ILE A 172 12.43 -3.95 -15.14
N PRO A 173 11.37 -3.21 -14.74
CA PRO A 173 10.02 -3.58 -15.13
C PRO A 173 9.82 -3.50 -16.65
N ASP A 174 9.39 -4.62 -17.25
CA ASP A 174 8.97 -4.79 -18.64
C ASP A 174 7.53 -4.30 -18.89
N ILE A 175 6.71 -4.27 -17.84
CA ILE A 175 5.36 -3.69 -17.84
C ILE A 175 5.19 -2.67 -16.70
N PRO A 176 4.16 -1.80 -16.77
CA PRO A 176 3.87 -0.85 -15.70
C PRO A 176 3.62 -1.51 -14.34
N ILE A 177 4.24 -0.95 -13.31
CA ILE A 177 4.01 -1.19 -11.88
C ILE A 177 3.38 0.08 -11.31
N TYR A 178 2.27 -0.09 -10.62
CA TYR A 178 1.54 0.96 -9.94
C TYR A 178 1.87 0.95 -8.46
N PHE A 179 1.95 2.14 -7.87
CA PHE A 179 2.25 2.28 -6.45
C PHE A 179 1.80 3.64 -5.93
N SER A 180 1.63 3.77 -4.62
CA SER A 180 1.58 5.05 -3.90
C SER A 180 2.87 5.25 -3.11
N LEU A 181 3.06 6.43 -2.54
CA LEU A 181 4.22 6.75 -1.72
C LEU A 181 3.76 7.44 -0.44
N THR A 182 4.48 7.20 0.66
CA THR A 182 4.18 7.88 1.93
C THR A 182 4.24 9.40 1.77
N PRO A 183 3.52 10.19 2.59
CA PRO A 183 3.47 11.65 2.52
C PRO A 183 4.83 12.36 2.63
N THR A 184 5.85 11.67 3.16
CA THR A 184 7.20 12.22 3.33
C THR A 184 8.13 11.95 2.17
N SER A 185 7.67 11.19 1.17
CA SER A 185 8.47 10.75 0.02
C SER A 185 8.89 11.94 -0.86
N PRO A 186 10.21 12.17 -1.06
CA PRO A 186 10.71 13.29 -1.86
C PRO A 186 10.23 13.29 -3.32
N THR A 187 9.93 12.13 -3.92
CA THR A 187 9.43 12.06 -5.29
C THR A 187 8.07 12.76 -5.45
N LEU A 188 7.19 12.69 -4.45
CA LEU A 188 5.88 13.37 -4.47
C LEU A 188 6.02 14.88 -4.71
N MET A 189 6.91 15.53 -3.95
CA MET A 189 7.18 16.97 -4.11
C MET A 189 7.76 17.31 -5.48
N MET A 190 8.59 16.42 -6.04
CA MET A 190 9.27 16.65 -7.31
C MET A 190 8.32 16.58 -8.51
N ILE A 191 7.34 15.67 -8.47
CA ILE A 191 6.36 15.49 -9.56
C ILE A 191 5.03 16.23 -9.32
N GLY A 192 4.84 16.81 -8.13
CA GLY A 192 3.61 17.51 -7.74
C GLY A 192 2.45 16.56 -7.46
N ALA A 193 2.74 15.36 -6.96
CA ALA A 193 1.76 14.36 -6.54
C ALA A 193 1.47 14.46 -5.02
N GLY A 194 0.31 13.95 -4.60
CA GLY A 194 -0.04 13.68 -3.20
C GLY A 194 0.12 12.21 -2.82
N PRO A 195 0.09 11.88 -1.52
CA PRO A 195 0.21 10.51 -1.03
C PRO A 195 -0.89 9.58 -1.55
N GLY A 196 -2.14 10.08 -1.63
CA GLY A 196 -3.25 9.35 -2.22
C GLY A 196 -3.28 9.30 -3.76
N ASP A 197 -2.23 9.71 -4.47
CA ASP A 197 -2.14 9.52 -5.93
C ASP A 197 -1.56 8.14 -6.25
N ILE A 198 -2.13 7.46 -7.25
CA ILE A 198 -1.54 6.25 -7.81
C ILE A 198 -0.53 6.65 -8.87
N LEU A 199 0.71 6.30 -8.64
CA LEU A 199 1.82 6.50 -9.54
C LEU A 199 2.05 5.25 -10.40
N VAL A 200 2.70 5.45 -11.53
CA VAL A 200 3.17 4.37 -12.41
C VAL A 200 4.64 4.59 -12.73
N ASN A 201 5.44 3.53 -12.63
CA ASN A 201 6.85 3.61 -12.99
C ASN A 201 6.99 3.91 -14.50
N VAL A 202 8.01 4.68 -14.84
CA VAL A 202 8.48 4.84 -16.21
C VAL A 202 9.95 4.41 -16.21
N PRO A 203 10.34 3.36 -16.94
CA PRO A 203 11.71 2.88 -16.94
C PRO A 203 12.71 4.03 -17.18
N PHE A 204 13.63 4.20 -16.24
CA PHE A 204 14.70 5.22 -16.25
C PHE A 204 14.23 6.69 -16.23
N SER A 205 13.00 6.96 -15.77
CA SER A 205 12.44 8.31 -15.63
C SER A 205 11.72 8.44 -14.30
N LEU A 206 11.33 9.67 -13.95
CA LEU A 206 10.42 9.90 -12.83
C LEU A 206 9.08 9.21 -13.08
N PRO A 207 8.41 8.71 -12.03
CA PRO A 207 7.05 8.19 -12.12
C PRO A 207 6.06 9.23 -12.64
N MET A 208 4.95 8.76 -13.20
CA MET A 208 3.83 9.61 -13.61
C MET A 208 2.61 9.30 -12.74
N ILE A 209 1.71 10.29 -12.58
CA ILE A 209 0.41 10.07 -11.94
C ILE A 209 -0.48 9.27 -12.91
N ALA A 210 -0.82 8.04 -12.54
CA ALA A 210 -1.76 7.19 -13.26
C ALA A 210 -3.21 7.53 -12.90
N VAL A 211 -3.50 7.69 -11.61
CA VAL A 211 -4.82 8.09 -11.09
C VAL A 211 -4.61 9.08 -9.95
N SER A 212 -5.27 10.24 -10.05
CA SER A 212 -5.18 11.23 -8.98
C SER A 212 -6.12 10.89 -7.82
N THR A 213 -5.75 11.30 -6.63
CA THR A 213 -6.51 11.29 -5.37
C THR A 213 -7.99 11.69 -5.58
N MET A 214 -8.25 12.80 -6.28
CA MET A 214 -9.62 13.28 -6.53
C MET A 214 -10.46 12.32 -7.40
N MET A 215 -9.80 11.57 -8.29
CA MET A 215 -10.47 10.59 -9.16
C MET A 215 -10.82 9.30 -8.42
N MET A 216 -10.27 9.08 -7.23
CA MET A 216 -10.58 7.96 -6.33
C MET A 216 -11.57 8.34 -5.23
N GLY A 217 -12.14 9.55 -5.29
CA GLY A 217 -12.97 10.09 -4.22
C GLY A 217 -12.22 10.31 -2.91
N LEU A 218 -10.91 10.56 -2.98
CA LEU A 218 -10.06 10.88 -1.84
C LEU A 218 -9.85 12.39 -1.70
N THR A 219 -9.44 12.82 -0.52
CA THR A 219 -8.97 14.18 -0.21
C THR A 219 -7.44 14.26 -0.31
N PRO A 220 -6.84 15.45 -0.50
CA PRO A 220 -5.38 15.58 -0.64
C PRO A 220 -4.54 15.11 0.56
N SER A 221 -5.16 14.85 1.72
CA SER A 221 -4.50 14.32 2.91
C SER A 221 -4.70 12.82 3.09
N ASP A 222 -5.54 12.19 2.28
CA ASP A 222 -5.75 10.74 2.36
C ASP A 222 -4.51 10.02 1.79
N ASP A 223 -4.20 8.89 2.39
CA ASP A 223 -3.04 8.04 2.11
C ASP A 223 -3.52 6.68 1.59
N VAL A 224 -2.85 6.14 0.59
CA VAL A 224 -3.25 4.85 -0.01
C VAL A 224 -2.23 3.81 0.39
N ASP A 225 -2.66 2.78 1.12
CA ASP A 225 -1.77 1.79 1.75
C ASP A 225 -1.82 0.43 1.03
N ALA A 226 -2.86 0.19 0.22
CA ALA A 226 -2.92 -1.03 -0.60
C ALA A 226 -3.50 -0.77 -1.98
N LEU A 227 -3.06 -1.57 -2.95
CA LEU A 227 -3.57 -1.57 -4.33
C LEU A 227 -3.78 -3.01 -4.80
N LEU A 228 -4.95 -3.30 -5.35
CA LEU A 228 -5.39 -4.65 -5.76
C LEU A 228 -6.11 -4.63 -7.12
#